data_AF-A0A7S4PDZ1-F1
#
_entry.id   AF-A0A7S4PDZ1-F1
#
_cell.length_a   1.000
_cell.length_b   1.000
_cell.length_c   1.000
_cell.angle_alpha   90.00
_cell.angle_beta   90.00
_cell.angle_gamma   90.00
#
_symmetry.space_group_name_H-M   'P 1'
#
loop_
_entity.id
_entity.type
_entity.pdbx_description
1 polymer ?
#
loop_
_entity_poly.entity_id
_entity_poly.type
_entity_poly.pdbx_seq_one_letter_code
_entity_poly.pdbx_strand_id
1 'polypeptide(L)'
;RMLPWRHRSRGRGWSLSHWLVLAILALVAQLVLIGQISFDVSSAVKLEGLFELQSGLRKLLTLPQLLNTSSMWTERKRRASNETYQHLLQLLEGCGDLCDLADRLHQDVDKVAMNCTMLYTKSIDPPKLSRSNSVHQLVWRYFSHFGKVTIDPRLIISPYIGGLRQVHGVELGRRTRRWSSDKVQRLISQCENTNAASSSMLAFRRALKHMGNVTGRHLLVLSSGEPWQEACLLAAGARSVWRVGHGRVESMHPRLVALTHLEANGLYAQGKLGPFDGVVSYNELQHEGFGNYGEVINPIADVLIIGRSWCVSRPSAELLLSVPTCAMDYIHWRDHRCYGKRMLQRLTGYWKSLSTSRSTMFERLSVHVFRK
;
A
#
# COMPACT_ATOMS: atom_id res chain seq x y z
N ARG A 1 1.07 31.96 85.64
CA ARG A 1 2.41 31.32 85.52
C ARG A 1 2.36 30.30 84.38
N MET A 2 3.06 30.56 83.27
CA MET A 2 3.92 29.62 82.52
C MET A 2 4.14 30.13 81.08
N LEU A 3 5.40 30.08 80.67
CA LEU A 3 6.04 30.65 79.47
C LEU A 3 5.81 29.80 78.20
N PRO A 4 6.10 30.34 76.99
CA PRO A 4 5.91 29.66 75.72
C PRO A 4 7.11 28.78 75.33
N TRP A 5 6.84 27.58 74.81
CA TRP A 5 7.83 26.70 74.21
C TRP A 5 7.81 26.82 72.67
N ARG A 6 8.92 27.27 72.09
CA ARG A 6 9.20 27.24 70.64
C ARG A 6 9.73 25.85 70.27
N HIS A 7 9.05 25.14 69.36
CA HIS A 7 9.63 23.98 68.68
C HIS A 7 10.08 24.35 67.26
N ARG A 8 11.39 24.31 67.01
CA ARG A 8 11.99 24.29 65.67
C ARG A 8 11.85 22.87 65.12
N SER A 9 11.12 22.69 64.02
CA SER A 9 11.18 21.48 63.19
C SER A 9 11.92 21.79 61.88
N ARG A 10 13.19 21.35 61.78
CA ARG A 10 13.93 21.29 60.51
C ARG A 10 13.41 20.07 59.73
N GLY A 11 12.50 20.28 58.78
CA GLY A 11 12.16 19.27 57.78
C GLY A 11 13.31 19.11 56.80
N ARG A 12 13.94 17.92 56.76
CA ARG A 12 14.80 17.52 55.63
C ARG A 12 13.87 17.13 54.48
N GLY A 13 13.58 18.10 53.60
CA GLY A 13 12.89 17.84 52.35
C GLY A 13 13.75 16.94 51.45
N TRP A 14 13.17 15.86 50.96
CA TRP A 14 13.81 15.01 49.96
C TRP A 14 13.90 15.81 48.66
N SER A 15 15.09 15.88 48.07
CA SER A 15 15.31 16.62 46.82
C SER A 15 14.52 16.00 45.68
N LEU A 16 14.13 16.81 44.69
CA LEU A 16 13.42 16.37 43.48
C LEU A 16 14.10 15.17 42.79
N SER A 17 15.42 15.07 42.91
CA SER A 17 16.23 13.95 42.39
C SER A 17 15.93 12.60 43.05
N HIS A 18 15.60 12.57 44.35
CA HIS A 18 15.22 11.33 45.02
C HIS A 18 13.86 10.82 44.56
N TRP A 19 12.90 11.73 44.35
CA TRP A 19 11.59 11.39 43.79
C TRP A 19 11.69 10.88 42.35
N LEU A 20 12.62 11.44 41.56
CA LEU A 20 12.86 10.99 40.20
C LEU A 20 13.43 9.56 40.15
N VAL A 21 14.37 9.23 41.04
CA VAL A 21 14.96 7.89 41.13
C VAL A 21 13.91 6.85 41.54
N LEU A 22 13.05 7.17 42.51
CA LEU A 22 11.97 6.29 42.92
C LEU A 22 10.92 6.10 41.82
N ALA A 23 10.59 7.14 41.06
CA ALA A 23 9.68 7.05 39.91
C ALA A 23 10.24 6.17 38.79
N ILE A 24 11.56 6.26 38.51
CA ILE A 24 12.23 5.42 37.52
C ILE A 24 12.26 3.96 37.97
N LEU A 25 12.58 3.69 39.24
CA LEU A 25 12.57 2.33 39.78
C LEU A 25 11.17 1.71 39.77
N ALA A 26 10.13 2.48 40.05
CA ALA A 26 8.73 2.04 39.96
C ALA A 26 8.31 1.72 38.52
N LEU A 27 8.74 2.54 37.54
CA LEU A 27 8.45 2.32 36.13
C LEU A 27 9.15 1.06 35.61
N VAL A 28 10.40 0.83 36.01
CA VAL A 28 11.17 -0.38 35.66
C VAL A 28 10.52 -1.63 36.27
N ALA A 29 10.07 -1.56 37.52
CA ALA A 29 9.34 -2.67 38.16
C ALA A 29 8.02 -2.98 37.44
N GLN A 30 7.26 -1.96 37.02
CA GLN A 30 6.04 -2.14 36.22
C GLN A 30 6.32 -2.77 34.86
N LEU A 31 7.39 -2.36 34.18
CA LEU A 31 7.78 -2.92 32.87
C LEU A 31 8.24 -4.38 32.94
N VAL A 32 8.86 -4.79 34.06
CA VAL A 32 9.19 -6.20 34.34
C VAL A 32 7.92 -7.01 34.63
N LEU A 33 6.97 -6.47 35.40
CA LEU A 33 5.71 -7.13 35.75
C LEU A 33 4.79 -7.39 34.53
N ILE A 34 4.80 -6.51 33.54
CA ILE A 34 4.01 -6.68 32.29
C ILE A 34 4.77 -7.42 31.19
N GLY A 35 5.92 -8.04 31.51
CA GLY A 35 6.69 -8.89 30.60
C GLY A 35 7.34 -8.17 29.43
N GLN A 36 7.49 -6.84 29.50
CA GLN A 36 8.12 -6.04 28.44
C GLN A 36 9.66 -6.08 28.51
N ILE A 37 10.23 -6.49 29.66
CA ILE A 37 11.67 -6.59 29.90
C ILE A 37 11.95 -7.82 30.80
N SER A 38 12.93 -8.65 30.46
CA SER A 38 13.43 -9.76 31.30
C SER A 38 14.77 -9.42 31.94
N PHE A 39 14.90 -9.60 33.26
CA PHE A 39 16.13 -9.36 34.03
C PHE A 39 16.62 -10.68 34.64
N ASP A 40 17.84 -11.10 34.33
CA ASP A 40 18.47 -12.28 34.92
C ASP A 40 19.26 -11.88 36.17
N VAL A 41 18.95 -12.50 37.31
CA VAL A 41 19.49 -12.17 38.65
C VAL A 41 20.82 -12.89 38.93
N SER A 42 21.36 -13.64 37.97
CA SER A 42 22.61 -14.42 38.16
C SER A 42 23.92 -13.61 38.16
N SER A 43 23.88 -12.29 37.93
CA SER A 43 25.09 -11.44 37.83
C SER A 43 25.29 -10.46 38.99
N ALA A 44 24.90 -10.86 40.20
CA ALA A 44 25.30 -10.15 41.42
C ALA A 44 26.56 -10.82 42.00
N VAL A 45 27.75 -10.33 41.64
CA VAL A 45 29.00 -10.31 42.45
C VAL A 45 30.15 -9.70 41.64
N LYS A 46 30.59 -8.52 42.10
CA LYS A 46 31.90 -7.83 41.99
C LYS A 46 31.73 -6.32 41.73
N LEU A 47 31.18 -5.66 42.75
CA LEU A 47 31.25 -4.22 42.94
C LEU A 47 32.65 -3.86 43.48
N GLU A 48 33.66 -3.80 42.61
CA GLU A 48 34.95 -3.17 42.97
C GLU A 48 35.74 -2.59 41.77
N GLY A 49 35.13 -2.49 40.58
CA GLY A 49 35.77 -1.97 39.36
C GLY A 49 35.04 -0.82 38.66
N LEU A 50 34.23 -0.03 39.38
CA LEU A 50 33.32 0.97 38.77
C LEU A 50 33.88 2.41 38.66
N PHE A 51 35.13 2.66 39.04
CA PHE A 51 35.73 4.00 38.88
C PHE A 51 36.41 4.26 37.53
N GLU A 52 36.76 3.22 36.77
CA GLU A 52 37.37 3.36 35.42
C GLU A 52 36.33 3.34 34.27
N LEU A 53 35.10 2.84 34.50
CA LEU A 53 34.03 2.82 33.49
C LEU A 53 33.25 4.14 33.39
N GLN A 54 33.30 5.00 34.42
CA GLN A 54 32.66 6.32 34.37
C GLN A 54 33.36 7.32 33.43
N SER A 55 34.65 7.12 33.13
CA SER A 55 35.38 7.97 32.17
C SER A 55 35.12 7.53 30.72
N GLY A 56 34.92 6.23 30.48
CA GLY A 56 34.61 5.66 29.16
C GLY A 56 33.17 5.87 28.70
N LEU A 57 32.18 5.73 29.60
CA LEU A 57 30.76 5.90 29.27
C LEU A 57 30.32 7.37 29.15
N ARG A 58 31.05 8.33 29.73
CA ARG A 58 30.80 9.76 29.46
C ARG A 58 31.16 10.20 28.04
N LYS A 59 31.92 9.40 27.29
CA LYS A 59 32.21 9.65 25.86
C LYS A 59 31.19 9.04 24.90
N LEU A 60 30.27 8.21 25.38
CA LEU A 60 29.27 7.56 24.53
C LEU A 60 27.85 8.00 24.94
N LEU A 61 27.46 9.12 24.33
CA LEU A 61 26.11 9.69 24.27
C LEU A 61 25.54 10.20 25.61
N THR A 62 25.53 11.52 25.75
CA THR A 62 24.87 12.21 26.86
C THR A 62 23.34 12.06 26.76
N LEU A 63 22.62 11.89 27.88
CA LEU A 63 21.14 11.81 27.93
C LEU A 63 20.38 12.84 27.06
N PRO A 64 20.85 14.09 26.88
CA PRO A 64 20.27 15.05 25.95
C PRO A 64 20.23 14.57 24.49
N GLN A 65 21.19 13.75 24.04
CA GLN A 65 21.22 13.21 22.67
C GLN A 65 20.17 12.10 22.46
N LEU A 66 19.83 11.32 23.49
CA LEU A 66 18.73 10.34 23.42
C LEU A 66 17.36 11.01 23.43
N LEU A 67 17.18 12.09 24.22
CA LEU A 67 15.94 12.87 24.21
C LEU A 67 15.76 13.64 22.89
N ASN A 68 16.84 14.23 22.36
CA ASN A 68 16.79 14.97 21.09
C ASN A 68 16.60 14.06 19.87
N THR A 69 17.13 12.83 19.90
CA THR A 69 16.80 11.85 18.86
C THR A 69 15.33 11.46 18.91
N SER A 70 14.77 11.19 20.10
CA SER A 70 13.34 10.86 20.24
C SER A 70 12.40 11.95 19.72
N SER A 71 12.70 13.23 20.01
CA SER A 71 11.91 14.38 19.53
C SER A 71 12.03 14.55 18.02
N MET A 72 13.24 14.42 17.46
CA MET A 72 13.47 14.44 16.01
C MET A 72 12.79 13.26 15.29
N TRP A 73 12.77 12.07 15.89
CA TRP A 73 12.05 10.91 15.35
C TRP A 73 10.54 11.15 15.32
N THR A 74 9.97 11.72 16.38
CA THR A 74 8.55 12.11 16.39
C THR A 74 8.23 13.22 15.40
N GLU A 75 9.13 14.20 15.24
CA GLU A 75 8.94 15.31 14.29
C GLU A 75 9.03 14.84 12.83
N ARG A 76 9.99 13.95 12.52
CA ARG A 76 10.09 13.31 11.19
C ARG A 76 8.84 12.52 10.82
N LYS A 77 8.28 11.73 11.75
CA LYS A 77 7.01 11.00 11.55
C LYS A 77 5.85 11.94 11.32
N ARG A 78 5.75 13.03 12.11
CA ARG A 78 4.71 14.06 11.94
C ARG A 78 4.81 14.75 10.59
N ARG A 79 6.02 15.11 10.16
CA ARG A 79 6.28 15.73 8.85
C ARG A 79 5.87 14.80 7.71
N ALA A 80 6.33 13.55 7.73
CA ALA A 80 5.99 12.54 6.73
C ALA A 80 4.48 12.26 6.62
N SER A 81 3.80 12.20 7.77
CA SER A 81 2.34 12.10 7.86
C SER A 81 1.63 13.31 7.23
N ASN A 82 2.12 14.53 7.48
CA ASN A 82 1.60 15.74 6.87
C ASN A 82 1.84 15.79 5.36
N GLU A 83 3.04 15.43 4.88
CA GLU A 83 3.35 15.37 3.45
C GLU A 83 2.44 14.38 2.70
N THR A 84 2.17 13.21 3.30
CA THR A 84 1.22 12.22 2.77
C THR A 84 -0.18 12.82 2.65
N TYR A 85 -0.62 13.56 3.67
CA TYR A 85 -1.92 14.23 3.66
C TYR A 85 -1.99 15.33 2.60
N GLN A 86 -0.96 16.18 2.48
CA GLN A 86 -0.91 17.21 1.44
C GLN A 86 -0.92 16.60 0.03
N HIS A 87 -0.24 15.47 -0.15
CA HIS A 87 -0.28 14.75 -1.41
C HIS A 87 -1.69 14.24 -1.74
N LEU A 88 -2.38 13.65 -0.76
CA LEU A 88 -3.76 13.22 -0.93
C LEU A 88 -4.67 14.38 -1.34
N LEU A 89 -4.52 15.57 -0.74
CA LEU A 89 -5.31 16.75 -1.14
C LEU A 89 -5.11 17.14 -2.61
N GLN A 90 -3.87 17.09 -3.10
CA GLN A 90 -3.58 17.36 -4.52
C GLN A 90 -4.21 16.31 -5.46
N LEU A 91 -4.25 15.04 -5.03
CA LEU A 91 -4.90 14.00 -5.80
C LEU A 91 -6.42 14.20 -5.84
N LEU A 92 -7.03 14.52 -4.69
CA LEU A 92 -8.47 14.77 -4.56
C LEU A 92 -8.95 15.93 -5.43
N GLU A 93 -8.17 17.02 -5.46
CA GLU A 93 -8.44 18.17 -6.34
C GLU A 93 -8.46 17.75 -7.82
N GLY A 94 -7.56 16.84 -8.23
CA GLY A 94 -7.45 16.40 -9.61
C GLY A 94 -8.52 15.40 -10.06
N CYS A 95 -9.09 14.61 -9.15
CA CYS A 95 -10.06 13.59 -9.53
C CYS A 95 -11.53 14.00 -9.36
N GLY A 96 -11.82 15.09 -8.65
CA GLY A 96 -13.18 15.62 -8.53
C GLY A 96 -14.18 14.57 -8.04
N ASP A 97 -15.32 14.46 -8.74
CA ASP A 97 -16.41 13.53 -8.40
C ASP A 97 -15.97 12.06 -8.34
N LEU A 98 -14.90 11.68 -9.05
CA LEU A 98 -14.34 10.31 -9.01
C LEU A 98 -13.89 9.93 -7.59
N CYS A 99 -13.42 10.89 -6.80
CA CYS A 99 -12.87 10.65 -5.46
C CYS A 99 -13.77 11.13 -4.33
N ASP A 100 -15.03 11.48 -4.62
CA ASP A 100 -16.00 11.80 -3.58
C ASP A 100 -16.36 10.55 -2.78
N LEU A 101 -15.58 10.32 -1.72
CA LEU A 101 -15.77 9.20 -0.82
C LEU A 101 -16.78 9.47 0.29
N ALA A 102 -17.38 10.66 0.39
CA ALA A 102 -18.32 10.99 1.46
C ALA A 102 -19.70 10.37 1.19
N ASP A 103 -20.42 10.80 0.17
CA ASP A 103 -21.87 10.54 0.14
C ASP A 103 -22.47 10.09 -1.21
N ARG A 104 -21.78 10.28 -2.34
CA ARG A 104 -22.28 9.77 -3.63
C ARG A 104 -21.91 8.30 -3.80
N LEU A 105 -22.92 7.42 -3.81
CA LEU A 105 -22.84 6.19 -4.59
C LEU A 105 -23.11 6.59 -6.04
N HIS A 106 -22.24 6.22 -6.97
CA HIS A 106 -22.49 6.42 -8.40
C HIS A 106 -23.64 5.49 -8.81
N GLN A 107 -24.88 5.94 -8.61
CA GLN A 107 -26.07 5.21 -9.06
C GLN A 107 -26.26 5.33 -10.57
N ASP A 108 -25.74 6.41 -11.17
CA ASP A 108 -25.77 6.67 -12.61
C ASP A 108 -24.34 6.78 -13.15
N VAL A 109 -23.90 5.75 -13.88
CA VAL A 109 -22.56 5.70 -14.52
C VAL A 109 -22.36 6.86 -15.49
N ASP A 110 -23.44 7.31 -16.13
CA ASP A 110 -23.45 8.38 -17.13
C ASP A 110 -23.24 9.79 -16.54
N LYS A 111 -23.22 9.94 -15.21
CA LYS A 111 -23.10 11.24 -14.53
C LYS A 111 -21.71 11.54 -13.98
N VAL A 112 -20.78 10.58 -13.98
CA VAL A 112 -19.42 10.81 -13.48
C VAL A 112 -18.55 11.39 -14.59
N ALA A 113 -18.37 12.72 -14.59
CA ALA A 113 -17.51 13.38 -15.56
C ALA A 113 -16.03 13.08 -15.29
N MET A 114 -15.37 12.37 -16.22
CA MET A 114 -13.96 12.00 -16.10
C MET A 114 -13.04 13.13 -16.59
N ASN A 115 -12.27 13.76 -15.69
CA ASN A 115 -11.24 14.73 -16.07
C ASN A 115 -9.88 14.05 -16.29
N CYS A 116 -9.71 13.49 -17.49
CA CYS A 116 -8.52 12.71 -17.82
C CYS A 116 -7.20 13.48 -17.72
N THR A 117 -7.20 14.77 -18.10
CA THR A 117 -6.01 15.63 -17.97
C THR A 117 -5.57 15.74 -16.52
N MET A 118 -6.51 16.03 -15.61
CA MET A 118 -6.20 16.20 -14.20
C MET A 118 -5.77 14.88 -13.55
N LEU A 119 -6.38 13.75 -13.94
CA LEU A 119 -5.98 12.44 -13.44
C LEU A 119 -4.53 12.09 -13.74
N TYR A 120 -3.95 12.57 -14.84
CA TYR A 120 -2.55 12.32 -15.21
C TYR A 120 -1.59 13.46 -14.83
N THR A 121 -2.10 14.60 -14.34
CA THR A 121 -1.27 15.77 -13.99
C THR A 121 -0.38 15.52 -12.78
N LYS A 122 -0.88 14.82 -11.76
CA LYS A 122 -0.13 14.47 -10.55
C LYS A 122 0.28 13.00 -10.58
N SER A 123 1.43 12.64 -10.02
CA SER A 123 1.76 11.21 -9.85
C SER A 123 0.94 10.66 -8.69
N ILE A 124 0.32 9.48 -8.83
CA ILE A 124 -0.29 8.78 -7.67
C ILE A 124 0.76 8.18 -6.73
N ASP A 125 2.01 8.08 -7.21
CA ASP A 125 3.14 7.53 -6.49
C ASP A 125 4.38 8.41 -6.76
N PRO A 126 4.55 9.54 -6.06
CA PRO A 126 5.69 10.41 -6.26
C PRO A 126 6.93 9.85 -5.53
N PRO A 127 8.11 9.83 -6.18
CA PRO A 127 9.29 9.11 -5.67
C PRO A 127 9.96 9.73 -4.42
N LYS A 128 9.46 10.85 -3.90
CA LYS A 128 10.17 11.70 -2.90
C LYS A 128 9.46 11.86 -1.56
N LEU A 129 8.32 11.20 -1.32
CA LEU A 129 7.59 11.39 -0.06
C LEU A 129 8.14 10.53 1.08
N SER A 130 8.30 11.13 2.25
CA SER A 130 8.88 10.47 3.42
C SER A 130 7.98 9.34 3.91
N ARG A 131 8.58 8.17 4.14
CA ARG A 131 7.86 6.96 4.57
C ARG A 131 7.46 7.10 6.03
N SER A 132 6.15 7.12 6.28
CA SER A 132 5.60 7.15 7.63
C SER A 132 4.89 5.84 7.95
N ASN A 133 5.26 5.22 9.09
CA ASN A 133 4.47 4.12 9.64
C ASN A 133 3.16 4.63 10.27
N SER A 134 3.10 5.91 10.63
CA SER A 134 1.91 6.59 11.14
C SER A 134 1.10 7.23 10.01
N VAL A 135 -0.20 6.97 9.98
CA VAL A 135 -1.11 7.57 9.00
C VAL A 135 -1.76 8.80 9.61
N HIS A 136 -1.81 9.90 8.85
CA HIS A 136 -2.54 11.09 9.26
C HIS A 136 -4.02 10.74 9.49
N GLN A 137 -4.64 11.26 10.55
CA GLN A 137 -6.03 10.91 10.88
C GLN A 137 -7.00 11.17 9.72
N LEU A 138 -6.77 12.22 8.92
CA LEU A 138 -7.59 12.49 7.74
C LEU A 138 -7.38 11.47 6.62
N VAL A 139 -6.16 10.99 6.39
CA VAL A 139 -5.89 9.90 5.44
C VAL A 139 -6.61 8.62 5.90
N TRP A 140 -6.64 8.36 7.22
CA TRP A 140 -7.40 7.25 7.80
C TRP A 140 -8.92 7.38 7.57
N ARG A 141 -9.47 8.60 7.67
CA ARG A 141 -10.88 8.86 7.35
C ARG A 141 -11.21 8.56 5.89
N TYR A 142 -10.29 8.81 4.96
CA TYR A 142 -10.49 8.43 3.56
C TYR A 142 -10.46 6.91 3.38
N PHE A 143 -9.55 6.17 4.02
CA PHE A 143 -9.59 4.70 3.98
C PHE A 143 -10.92 4.15 4.49
N SER A 144 -11.46 4.70 5.58
CA SER A 144 -12.71 4.20 6.16
C SER A 144 -13.95 4.72 5.43
N HIS A 145 -13.80 5.45 4.32
CA HIS A 145 -14.89 6.15 3.63
C HIS A 145 -15.74 6.95 4.64
N PHE A 146 -15.07 7.72 5.49
CA PHE A 146 -15.66 8.49 6.60
C PHE A 146 -16.47 7.64 7.59
N GLY A 147 -15.98 6.43 7.89
CA GLY A 147 -16.58 5.50 8.84
C GLY A 147 -17.63 4.55 8.24
N LYS A 148 -17.77 4.50 6.91
CA LYS A 148 -18.67 3.56 6.21
C LYS A 148 -18.01 2.23 5.84
N VAL A 149 -16.69 2.15 5.89
CA VAL A 149 -15.90 0.94 5.62
C VAL A 149 -15.17 0.53 6.88
N THR A 150 -15.33 -0.73 7.27
CA THR A 150 -14.61 -1.30 8.40
C THR A 150 -13.15 -1.50 8.03
N ILE A 151 -12.25 -0.99 8.87
CA ILE A 151 -10.82 -1.27 8.78
C ILE A 151 -10.46 -2.16 9.95
N ASP A 152 -9.92 -3.34 9.68
CA ASP A 152 -9.30 -4.16 10.71
C ASP A 152 -7.84 -3.75 10.88
N PRO A 153 -7.48 -3.20 12.06
CA PRO A 153 -6.12 -2.78 12.35
C PRO A 153 -5.19 -3.96 12.61
N ARG A 154 -5.70 -5.20 12.75
CA ARG A 154 -4.87 -6.38 12.96
C ARG A 154 -3.99 -6.58 11.74
N LEU A 155 -2.68 -6.46 11.96
CA LEU A 155 -1.65 -7.03 11.11
C LEU A 155 -1.81 -8.56 11.13
N ILE A 156 -2.71 -9.10 10.31
CA ILE A 156 -2.53 -10.47 9.88
C ILE A 156 -1.39 -10.41 8.88
N ILE A 157 -0.16 -10.61 9.36
CA ILE A 157 0.91 -11.10 8.49
C ILE A 157 0.46 -12.50 8.10
N SER A 158 -0.43 -12.59 7.10
CA SER A 158 -0.95 -13.87 6.68
C SER A 158 0.22 -14.67 6.13
N PRO A 159 0.44 -15.91 6.60
CA PRO A 159 1.41 -16.81 5.99
C PRO A 159 1.05 -17.15 4.53
N TYR A 160 -0.15 -16.80 4.06
CA TYR A 160 -0.50 -16.84 2.63
C TYR A 160 0.25 -15.81 1.77
N ILE A 161 1.03 -14.93 2.41
CA ILE A 161 2.04 -14.04 1.80
C ILE A 161 3.46 -14.60 2.08
N GLY A 162 3.59 -15.86 2.50
CA GLY A 162 4.86 -16.57 2.68
C GLY A 162 5.64 -16.78 1.38
N GLY A 163 5.00 -16.61 0.22
CA GLY A 163 5.67 -16.52 -1.08
C GLY A 163 6.00 -15.10 -1.54
N LEU A 164 5.33 -14.06 -1.02
CA LEU A 164 5.45 -12.70 -1.53
C LEU A 164 6.43 -11.83 -0.74
N ARG A 165 6.75 -12.17 0.51
CA ARG A 165 7.80 -11.48 1.29
C ARG A 165 9.21 -11.68 0.73
N GLN A 166 9.47 -12.72 -0.06
CA GLN A 166 10.74 -12.91 -0.77
C GLN A 166 10.65 -12.67 -2.28
N VAL A 167 9.50 -12.84 -2.92
CA VAL A 167 9.38 -12.59 -4.38
C VAL A 167 9.27 -11.09 -4.69
N HIS A 168 8.72 -10.30 -3.78
CA HIS A 168 8.80 -8.85 -3.82
C HIS A 168 9.88 -8.35 -2.87
N GLY A 169 11.11 -8.84 -3.07
CA GLY A 169 12.34 -8.15 -2.67
C GLY A 169 12.42 -6.79 -3.35
N VAL A 170 11.53 -5.90 -2.94
CA VAL A 170 11.47 -4.53 -3.38
C VAL A 170 12.46 -3.80 -2.50
N GLU A 171 13.74 -3.98 -2.80
CA GLU A 171 14.77 -2.98 -2.54
C GLU A 171 14.40 -1.72 -3.35
N LEU A 172 13.34 -1.02 -2.94
CA LEU A 172 12.98 0.27 -3.50
C LEU A 172 13.94 1.31 -2.99
N GLY A 173 15.02 1.42 -3.76
CA GLY A 173 16.00 2.48 -3.67
C GLY A 173 16.99 2.52 -4.83
N ARG A 174 17.25 1.43 -5.60
CA ARG A 174 18.36 1.51 -6.58
C ARG A 174 18.41 0.53 -7.76
N ARG A 175 17.64 -0.57 -7.81
CA ARG A 175 17.78 -1.58 -8.88
C ARG A 175 16.53 -1.67 -9.77
N THR A 176 16.70 -1.36 -11.06
CA THR A 176 15.72 -1.66 -12.10
C THR A 176 15.57 -3.17 -12.22
N ARG A 177 14.35 -3.70 -12.08
CA ARG A 177 14.08 -5.12 -12.35
C ARG A 177 14.09 -5.33 -13.86
N ARG A 178 14.61 -6.46 -14.31
CA ARG A 178 14.64 -6.82 -15.74
C ARG A 178 13.81 -8.06 -16.00
N TRP A 179 12.92 -7.99 -16.97
CA TRP A 179 12.20 -9.14 -17.51
C TRP A 179 12.84 -9.52 -18.84
N SER A 180 13.68 -10.55 -18.84
CA SER A 180 14.31 -11.05 -20.07
C SER A 180 13.26 -11.67 -21.00
N SER A 181 13.54 -11.64 -22.30
CA SER A 181 12.69 -12.27 -23.32
C SER A 181 12.46 -13.75 -23.02
N ASP A 182 13.49 -14.48 -22.59
CA ASP A 182 13.37 -15.89 -22.24
C ASP A 182 12.45 -16.13 -21.05
N LYS A 183 12.46 -15.25 -20.04
CA LYS A 183 11.54 -15.35 -18.89
C LYS A 183 10.10 -15.20 -19.35
N VAL A 184 9.82 -14.19 -20.17
CA VAL A 184 8.48 -13.95 -20.72
C VAL A 184 8.06 -15.10 -21.62
N GLN A 185 8.95 -15.60 -22.48
CA GLN A 185 8.65 -16.72 -23.38
C GLN A 185 8.35 -18.02 -22.62
N ARG A 186 9.09 -18.32 -21.54
CA ARG A 186 8.77 -19.47 -20.68
C ARG A 186 7.37 -19.36 -20.06
N LEU A 187 7.00 -18.16 -19.58
CA LEU A 187 5.66 -17.92 -19.03
C LEU A 187 4.57 -18.02 -20.11
N ILE A 188 4.84 -17.57 -21.34
CA ILE A 188 3.94 -17.75 -22.48
C ILE A 188 3.68 -19.25 -22.71
N SER A 189 4.74 -20.06 -22.80
CA SER A 189 4.61 -21.51 -23.01
C SER A 189 3.89 -22.22 -21.85
N GLN A 190 4.10 -21.78 -20.60
CA GLN A 190 3.31 -22.25 -19.46
C GLN A 190 1.85 -21.83 -19.56
N CYS A 191 1.57 -20.61 -20.01
CA CYS A 191 0.21 -20.15 -20.25
C CYS A 191 -0.45 -20.87 -21.42
N GLU A 192 0.27 -21.46 -22.38
CA GLU A 192 -0.29 -22.27 -23.46
C GLU A 192 -0.60 -23.69 -22.97
N ASN A 193 0.36 -24.32 -22.28
CA ASN A 193 0.26 -25.68 -21.76
C ASN A 193 -0.39 -25.74 -20.38
N THR A 194 -1.64 -26.21 -20.31
CA THR A 194 -2.40 -26.31 -19.05
C THR A 194 -1.74 -27.18 -17.98
N ASN A 195 -0.90 -28.15 -18.36
CA ASN A 195 -0.22 -29.03 -17.42
C ASN A 195 0.98 -28.35 -16.74
N ALA A 196 1.52 -27.30 -17.35
CA ALA A 196 2.66 -26.52 -16.82
C ALA A 196 2.23 -25.18 -16.19
N ALA A 197 0.95 -24.82 -16.32
CA ALA A 197 0.39 -23.58 -15.79
C ALA A 197 0.18 -23.66 -14.27
N SER A 198 0.50 -22.58 -13.56
CA SER A 198 0.09 -22.45 -12.15
C SER A 198 -1.43 -22.34 -12.02
N SER A 199 -1.96 -22.59 -10.82
CA SER A 199 -3.39 -22.38 -10.52
C SER A 199 -3.83 -20.95 -10.84
N SER A 200 -3.02 -19.94 -10.50
CA SER A 200 -3.30 -18.54 -10.83
C SER A 200 -3.37 -18.29 -12.34
N MET A 201 -2.48 -18.90 -13.13
CA MET A 201 -2.51 -18.79 -14.59
C MET A 201 -3.75 -19.46 -15.18
N LEU A 202 -4.12 -20.65 -14.69
CA LEU A 202 -5.34 -21.35 -15.12
C LEU A 202 -6.60 -20.56 -14.78
N ALA A 203 -6.68 -20.01 -13.57
CA ALA A 203 -7.81 -19.18 -13.14
C ALA A 203 -7.91 -17.90 -13.96
N PHE A 204 -6.79 -17.23 -14.22
CA PHE A 204 -6.74 -16.05 -15.08
C PHE A 204 -7.18 -16.38 -16.51
N ARG A 205 -6.71 -17.48 -17.10
CA ARG A 205 -7.17 -17.95 -18.42
C ARG A 205 -8.67 -18.20 -18.46
N ARG A 206 -9.27 -18.71 -17.38
CA ARG A 206 -10.73 -18.85 -17.26
C ARG A 206 -11.41 -17.49 -17.19
N ALA A 207 -10.86 -16.57 -16.39
CA ALA A 207 -11.36 -15.20 -16.29
C ALA A 207 -11.38 -14.51 -17.66
N LEU A 208 -10.30 -14.64 -18.45
CA LEU A 208 -10.18 -14.08 -19.80
C LEU A 208 -11.29 -14.52 -20.76
N LYS A 209 -11.98 -15.64 -20.51
CA LYS A 209 -13.11 -16.06 -21.33
C LYS A 209 -14.37 -15.20 -21.14
N HIS A 210 -14.42 -14.39 -20.08
CA HIS A 210 -15.55 -13.48 -19.83
C HIS A 210 -15.41 -12.15 -20.58
N MET A 211 -14.19 -11.78 -21.02
CA MET A 211 -13.97 -10.63 -21.89
C MET A 211 -14.00 -11.06 -23.36
N GLY A 212 -14.23 -10.09 -24.25
CA GLY A 212 -14.17 -10.29 -25.68
C GLY A 212 -12.80 -10.77 -26.17
N ASN A 213 -12.76 -11.28 -27.40
CA ASN A 213 -11.54 -11.85 -27.99
C ASN A 213 -10.34 -10.90 -27.90
N VAL A 214 -9.25 -11.36 -27.27
CA VAL A 214 -8.02 -10.60 -27.06
C VAL A 214 -7.00 -10.73 -28.20
N THR A 215 -7.21 -11.63 -29.15
CA THR A 215 -6.29 -11.86 -30.26
C THR A 215 -6.12 -10.59 -31.11
N GLY A 216 -4.86 -10.23 -31.41
CA GLY A 216 -4.52 -9.05 -32.20
C GLY A 216 -4.69 -7.70 -31.48
N ARG A 217 -5.11 -7.70 -30.21
CA ARG A 217 -5.41 -6.47 -29.45
C ARG A 217 -4.20 -5.90 -28.73
N HIS A 218 -4.23 -4.59 -28.51
CA HIS A 218 -3.29 -3.87 -27.66
C HIS A 218 -3.89 -3.67 -26.26
N LEU A 219 -3.34 -4.36 -25.26
CA LEU A 219 -3.95 -4.44 -23.93
C LEU A 219 -3.13 -3.74 -22.86
N LEU A 220 -3.83 -3.24 -21.84
CA LEU A 220 -3.24 -2.66 -20.64
C LEU A 220 -3.44 -3.61 -19.44
N VAL A 221 -2.37 -3.93 -18.74
CA VAL A 221 -2.40 -4.62 -17.44
C VAL A 221 -2.16 -3.60 -16.33
N LEU A 222 -3.05 -3.58 -15.34
CA LEU A 222 -2.94 -2.72 -14.17
C LEU A 222 -2.33 -3.52 -13.02
N SER A 223 -1.22 -3.01 -12.52
CA SER A 223 -0.56 -3.48 -11.29
C SER A 223 -0.17 -4.95 -11.32
N SER A 224 0.99 -5.27 -11.90
CA SER A 224 1.53 -6.63 -11.90
C SER A 224 2.96 -6.65 -11.41
N GLY A 225 3.24 -7.50 -10.42
CA GLY A 225 4.57 -7.68 -9.86
C GLY A 225 5.53 -8.46 -10.76
N GLU A 226 5.00 -9.41 -11.53
CA GLU A 226 5.71 -10.39 -12.34
C GLU A 226 4.94 -10.64 -13.64
N PRO A 227 5.59 -10.89 -14.81
CA PRO A 227 4.97 -10.75 -16.12
C PRO A 227 4.06 -11.93 -16.52
N TRP A 228 3.43 -12.61 -15.57
CA TRP A 228 2.65 -13.82 -15.82
C TRP A 228 1.26 -13.53 -16.42
N GLN A 229 0.61 -12.44 -16.00
CA GLN A 229 -0.65 -11.98 -16.62
C GLN A 229 -0.38 -11.53 -18.05
N GLU A 230 0.68 -10.75 -18.24
CA GLU A 230 1.12 -10.24 -19.52
C GLU A 230 1.49 -11.36 -20.48
N ALA A 231 2.23 -12.37 -19.99
CA ALA A 231 2.55 -13.56 -20.76
C ALA A 231 1.30 -14.36 -21.16
N CYS A 232 0.32 -14.52 -20.26
CA CYS A 232 -0.94 -15.21 -20.58
C CYS A 232 -1.78 -14.46 -21.62
N LEU A 233 -1.75 -13.12 -21.62
CA LEU A 233 -2.38 -12.32 -22.68
C LEU A 233 -1.65 -12.47 -24.02
N LEU A 234 -0.31 -12.50 -24.02
CA LEU A 234 0.48 -12.75 -25.21
C LEU A 234 0.25 -14.16 -25.78
N ALA A 235 0.13 -15.17 -24.90
CA ALA A 235 -0.25 -16.54 -25.24
C ALA A 235 -1.66 -16.63 -25.82
N ALA A 236 -2.60 -15.80 -25.34
CA ALA A 236 -3.95 -15.69 -25.91
C ALA A 236 -3.98 -14.90 -27.25
N GLY A 237 -2.82 -14.51 -27.77
CA GLY A 237 -2.69 -13.87 -29.08
C GLY A 237 -2.73 -12.34 -29.07
N ALA A 238 -2.62 -11.68 -27.91
CA ALA A 238 -2.52 -10.22 -27.88
C ALA A 238 -1.35 -9.72 -28.74
N ARG A 239 -1.57 -8.64 -29.50
CA ARG A 239 -0.53 -8.02 -30.35
C ARG A 239 0.54 -7.36 -29.49
N SER A 240 0.12 -6.65 -28.45
CA SER A 240 1.04 -5.95 -27.53
C SER A 240 0.37 -5.77 -26.17
N VAL A 241 1.16 -5.92 -25.11
CA VAL A 241 0.69 -5.77 -23.73
C VAL A 241 1.54 -4.72 -23.04
N TRP A 242 0.91 -3.70 -22.47
CA TRP A 242 1.60 -2.73 -21.63
C TRP A 242 1.15 -2.92 -20.19
N ARG A 243 2.07 -2.79 -19.24
CA ARG A 243 1.78 -2.79 -17.82
C ARG A 243 2.05 -1.42 -17.24
N VAL A 244 1.16 -0.95 -16.37
CA VAL A 244 1.40 0.21 -15.51
C VAL A 244 1.30 -0.24 -14.05
N GLY A 245 2.33 0.02 -13.24
CA GLY A 245 2.32 -0.34 -11.82
C GLY A 245 3.58 0.10 -11.06
N HIS A 246 3.76 -0.41 -9.84
CA HIS A 246 4.90 -0.03 -9.01
C HIS A 246 6.25 -0.63 -9.46
N GLY A 247 7.31 0.09 -9.10
CA GLY A 247 8.70 -0.29 -9.32
C GLY A 247 9.11 -0.23 -10.80
N ARG A 248 10.28 0.34 -11.07
CA ARG A 248 10.80 0.39 -12.43
C ARG A 248 11.17 -1.00 -12.92
N VAL A 249 10.60 -1.37 -14.06
CA VAL A 249 10.85 -2.64 -14.73
C VAL A 249 11.22 -2.38 -16.18
N GLU A 250 12.32 -2.98 -16.62
CA GLU A 250 12.73 -3.02 -18.01
C GLU A 250 12.32 -4.38 -18.60
N SER A 251 11.40 -4.39 -19.56
CA SER A 251 11.10 -5.60 -20.32
C SER A 251 11.93 -5.63 -21.60
N MET A 252 12.54 -6.78 -21.88
CA MET A 252 13.29 -7.00 -23.12
C MET A 252 12.43 -7.67 -24.21
N HIS A 253 11.20 -8.06 -23.88
CA HIS A 253 10.33 -8.76 -24.80
C HIS A 253 9.63 -7.76 -25.74
N PRO A 254 9.71 -7.92 -27.08
CA PRO A 254 9.32 -6.87 -28.04
C PRO A 254 7.83 -6.50 -28.01
N ARG A 255 6.97 -7.38 -27.49
CA ARG A 255 5.51 -7.14 -27.36
C ARG A 255 5.08 -6.72 -25.96
N LEU A 256 6.00 -6.53 -25.01
CA LEU A 256 5.70 -6.20 -23.62
C LEU A 256 6.43 -4.93 -23.18
N VAL A 257 5.68 -3.92 -22.73
CA VAL A 257 6.23 -2.71 -22.13
C VAL A 257 5.79 -2.65 -20.68
N ALA A 258 6.70 -2.35 -19.76
CA ALA A 258 6.40 -2.14 -18.34
C ALA A 258 6.72 -0.70 -17.96
N LEU A 259 5.74 0.00 -17.40
CA LEU A 259 5.81 1.40 -17.03
C LEU A 259 5.51 1.56 -15.54
N THR A 260 6.17 2.53 -14.93
CA THR A 260 5.74 3.14 -13.68
C THR A 260 4.56 4.09 -13.91
N HIS A 261 3.83 4.44 -12.85
CA HIS A 261 2.79 5.48 -12.94
C HIS A 261 3.35 6.84 -13.40
N LEU A 262 4.59 7.16 -13.02
CA LEU A 262 5.26 8.40 -13.45
C LEU A 262 5.62 8.38 -14.94
N GLU A 263 6.16 7.27 -15.45
CA GLU A 263 6.45 7.11 -16.88
C GLU A 263 5.15 7.15 -17.70
N ALA A 264 4.06 6.54 -17.20
CA ALA A 264 2.74 6.61 -17.81
C ALA A 264 2.22 8.06 -17.90
N ASN A 265 2.38 8.88 -16.85
CA ASN A 265 2.04 10.31 -16.90
C ASN A 265 2.80 11.04 -18.02
N GLY A 266 4.11 10.78 -18.16
CA GLY A 266 4.93 11.37 -19.23
C GLY A 266 4.45 10.98 -20.63
N LEU A 267 4.11 9.70 -20.84
CA LEU A 267 3.58 9.24 -22.13
C LEU A 267 2.17 9.79 -22.40
N TYR A 268 1.33 9.92 -21.38
CA TYR A 268 0.01 10.52 -21.50
C TYR A 268 0.11 11.99 -21.96
N ALA A 269 0.97 12.78 -21.32
CA ALA A 269 1.19 14.18 -21.69
C ALA A 269 1.71 14.35 -23.13
N GLN A 270 2.40 13.33 -23.67
CA GLN A 270 2.87 13.31 -25.05
C GLN A 270 1.84 12.75 -26.06
N GLY A 271 0.66 12.32 -25.60
CA GLY A 271 -0.34 11.65 -26.45
C GLY A 271 0.09 10.25 -26.92
N LYS A 272 1.04 9.60 -26.23
CA LYS A 272 1.62 8.30 -26.59
C LYS A 272 1.14 7.13 -25.72
N LEU A 273 0.33 7.40 -24.69
CA LEU A 273 -0.23 6.36 -23.83
C LEU A 273 -1.58 5.90 -24.38
N GLY A 274 -1.61 4.71 -25.00
CA GLY A 274 -2.81 4.15 -25.61
C GLY A 274 -3.15 4.73 -26.99
N PRO A 275 -4.39 4.56 -27.50
CA PRO A 275 -5.52 3.95 -26.79
C PRO A 275 -5.43 2.41 -26.75
N PHE A 276 -5.85 1.82 -25.64
CA PHE A 276 -5.89 0.37 -25.43
C PHE A 276 -7.25 -0.21 -25.87
N ASP A 277 -7.20 -1.43 -26.41
CA ASP A 277 -8.34 -2.24 -26.83
C ASP A 277 -9.04 -2.94 -25.67
N GLY A 278 -8.39 -2.99 -24.50
CA GLY A 278 -8.90 -3.63 -23.30
C GLY A 278 -7.95 -3.44 -22.13
N VAL A 279 -8.50 -3.54 -20.93
CA VAL A 279 -7.79 -3.36 -19.67
C VAL A 279 -8.00 -4.60 -18.81
N VAL A 280 -6.94 -5.03 -18.12
CA VAL A 280 -6.97 -6.20 -17.26
C VAL A 280 -6.32 -5.87 -15.92
N SER A 281 -6.98 -6.23 -14.83
CA SER A 281 -6.36 -6.36 -13.52
C SER A 281 -6.86 -7.62 -12.86
N TYR A 282 -5.96 -8.56 -12.57
CA TYR A 282 -6.33 -9.81 -11.94
C TYR A 282 -5.68 -9.98 -10.58
N ASN A 283 -6.48 -9.84 -9.51
CA ASN A 283 -6.09 -10.10 -8.13
C ASN A 283 -4.84 -9.31 -7.67
N GLU A 284 -4.72 -8.05 -8.07
CA GLU A 284 -3.60 -7.19 -7.68
C GLU A 284 -4.08 -5.82 -7.15
N LEU A 285 -5.10 -5.24 -7.78
CA LEU A 285 -5.58 -3.89 -7.48
C LEU A 285 -5.99 -3.67 -6.01
N GLN A 286 -6.45 -4.73 -5.33
CA GLN A 286 -6.82 -4.66 -3.91
C GLN A 286 -5.66 -4.26 -2.99
N HIS A 287 -4.41 -4.39 -3.44
CA HIS A 287 -3.21 -4.08 -2.66
C HIS A 287 -2.69 -2.65 -2.87
N GLU A 288 -3.35 -1.85 -3.72
CA GLU A 288 -2.87 -0.53 -4.12
C GLU A 288 -3.00 0.53 -3.01
N GLY A 289 -1.97 1.36 -2.84
CA GLY A 289 -2.00 2.54 -1.98
C GLY A 289 -1.82 2.29 -0.48
N PHE A 290 -1.39 1.08 -0.08
CA PHE A 290 -1.10 0.76 1.32
C PHE A 290 0.35 1.08 1.75
N GLY A 291 1.21 1.44 0.79
CA GLY A 291 2.63 1.74 1.00
C GLY A 291 3.50 0.49 1.15
N ASN A 292 3.00 -0.68 0.75
CA ASN A 292 3.68 -1.97 0.91
C ASN A 292 4.75 -2.20 -0.16
N TYR A 293 4.55 -1.62 -1.34
CA TYR A 293 5.46 -1.65 -2.47
C TYR A 293 6.27 -0.37 -2.54
N GLY A 294 6.55 0.26 -1.39
CA GLY A 294 7.34 1.48 -1.26
C GLY A 294 6.71 2.74 -1.83
N GLU A 295 5.45 2.67 -2.26
CA GLU A 295 4.63 3.79 -2.69
C GLU A 295 4.17 4.65 -1.52
N VAL A 296 3.65 5.82 -1.86
CA VAL A 296 3.00 6.72 -0.90
C VAL A 296 1.65 6.17 -0.52
N ILE A 297 1.33 6.17 0.78
CA ILE A 297 0.01 5.75 1.27
C ILE A 297 -1.07 6.62 0.61
N ASN A 298 -1.97 5.97 -0.10
CA ASN A 298 -2.99 6.61 -0.91
C ASN A 298 -4.32 5.82 -0.82
N PRO A 299 -5.31 6.32 -0.06
CA PRO A 299 -6.57 5.62 0.16
C PRO A 299 -7.41 5.42 -1.09
N ILE A 300 -7.18 6.22 -2.14
CA ILE A 300 -7.92 6.24 -3.41
C ILE A 300 -7.09 5.72 -4.60
N ALA A 301 -5.97 5.03 -4.35
CA ALA A 301 -5.06 4.58 -5.41
C ALA A 301 -5.74 3.68 -6.45
N ASP A 302 -6.50 2.68 -5.99
CA ASP A 302 -7.28 1.76 -6.83
C ASP A 302 -8.29 2.49 -7.73
N VAL A 303 -9.04 3.45 -7.16
CA VAL A 303 -9.98 4.30 -7.88
C VAL A 303 -9.28 5.14 -8.95
N LEU A 304 -8.14 5.76 -8.61
CA LEU A 304 -7.36 6.55 -9.56
C LEU A 304 -6.77 5.69 -10.69
N ILE A 305 -6.31 4.48 -10.38
CA ILE A 305 -5.75 3.54 -11.37
C ILE A 305 -6.82 3.10 -12.38
N ILE A 306 -8.02 2.73 -11.91
CA ILE A 306 -9.11 2.36 -12.81
C ILE A 306 -9.61 3.57 -13.62
N GLY A 307 -9.66 4.77 -13.02
CA GLY A 307 -10.06 6.01 -13.70
C GLY A 307 -9.07 6.40 -14.80
N ARG A 308 -7.77 6.32 -14.52
CA ARG A 308 -6.71 6.50 -15.51
C ARG A 308 -6.82 5.52 -16.65
N SER A 309 -7.09 4.24 -16.37
CA SER A 309 -7.23 3.23 -17.41
C SER A 309 -8.39 3.54 -18.36
N TRP A 310 -9.50 4.08 -17.84
CA TRP A 310 -10.64 4.54 -18.66
C TRP A 310 -10.19 5.62 -19.64
N CYS A 311 -9.38 6.59 -19.20
CA CYS A 311 -8.90 7.70 -20.03
C CYS A 311 -8.04 7.30 -21.22
N VAL A 312 -7.33 6.17 -21.13
CA VAL A 312 -6.45 5.67 -22.19
C VAL A 312 -7.05 4.48 -22.94
N SER A 313 -8.34 4.21 -22.75
CA SER A 313 -9.06 3.11 -23.40
C SER A 313 -9.91 3.59 -24.56
N ARG A 314 -10.01 2.76 -25.62
CA ARG A 314 -10.96 2.96 -26.72
C ARG A 314 -12.41 2.93 -26.21
N PRO A 315 -13.38 3.57 -26.88
CA PRO A 315 -14.78 3.51 -26.48
C PRO A 315 -15.35 2.09 -26.40
N SER A 316 -14.86 1.16 -27.23
CA SER A 316 -15.27 -0.25 -27.21
C SER A 316 -14.45 -1.13 -26.26
N ALA A 317 -13.51 -0.55 -25.51
CA ALA A 317 -12.64 -1.32 -24.64
C ALA A 317 -13.42 -1.95 -23.49
N GLU A 318 -13.01 -3.16 -23.13
CA GLU A 318 -13.53 -3.85 -21.97
C GLU A 318 -12.49 -3.86 -20.84
N LEU A 319 -12.98 -3.72 -19.61
CA LEU A 319 -12.21 -3.90 -18.39
C LEU A 319 -12.54 -5.27 -17.81
N LEU A 320 -11.55 -6.15 -17.72
CA LEU A 320 -11.60 -7.34 -16.89
C LEU A 320 -10.96 -7.02 -15.54
N LEU A 321 -11.79 -7.02 -14.49
CA LEU A 321 -11.36 -6.74 -13.13
C LEU A 321 -11.66 -7.96 -12.25
N SER A 322 -10.62 -8.54 -11.66
CA SER A 322 -10.77 -9.58 -10.66
C SER A 322 -10.30 -9.09 -9.31
N VAL A 323 -11.21 -8.99 -8.34
CA VAL A 323 -10.94 -8.50 -6.98
C VAL A 323 -11.68 -9.32 -5.92
N PRO A 324 -11.17 -9.38 -4.68
CA PRO A 324 -11.89 -10.01 -3.58
C PRO A 324 -13.23 -9.30 -3.35
N THR A 325 -14.34 -10.00 -3.51
CA THR A 325 -15.69 -9.50 -3.27
C THR A 325 -16.24 -10.09 -1.99
N CYS A 326 -16.66 -9.23 -1.06
CA CYS A 326 -17.19 -9.61 0.24
C CYS A 326 -18.65 -9.19 0.39
N ALA A 327 -19.34 -9.77 1.38
CA ALA A 327 -20.71 -9.37 1.72
C ALA A 327 -20.77 -7.89 2.16
N MET A 328 -19.72 -7.41 2.85
CA MET A 328 -19.57 -6.05 3.32
C MET A 328 -18.21 -5.49 2.91
N ASP A 329 -18.13 -4.18 2.76
CA ASP A 329 -16.88 -3.48 2.48
C ASP A 329 -15.93 -3.55 3.67
N TYR A 330 -14.69 -3.96 3.39
CA TYR A 330 -13.74 -4.24 4.44
C TYR A 330 -12.30 -4.01 3.99
N ILE A 331 -11.45 -3.52 4.90
CA ILE A 331 -10.02 -3.32 4.67
C ILE A 331 -9.22 -4.07 5.73
N HIS A 332 -8.37 -5.00 5.29
CA HIS A 332 -7.27 -5.50 6.11
C HIS A 332 -6.13 -4.48 6.03
N TRP A 333 -5.87 -3.76 7.13
CA TRP A 333 -4.90 -2.66 7.12
C TRP A 333 -3.51 -3.14 6.68
N ARG A 334 -2.93 -2.46 5.66
CA ARG A 334 -1.66 -2.81 5.03
C ARG A 334 -1.62 -4.19 4.37
N ASP A 335 -2.75 -4.75 3.99
CA ASP A 335 -2.77 -5.97 3.21
C ASP A 335 -3.61 -5.76 1.96
N HIS A 336 -4.93 -5.75 2.10
CA HIS A 336 -5.82 -5.66 0.95
C HIS A 336 -7.20 -5.09 1.30
N ARG A 337 -7.92 -4.66 0.27
CA ARG A 337 -9.37 -4.37 0.30
C ARG A 337 -10.16 -5.63 -0.05
N CYS A 338 -11.27 -5.87 0.63
CA CYS A 338 -12.34 -6.74 0.15
C CYS A 338 -13.56 -5.89 -0.19
N TYR A 339 -13.94 -5.90 -1.47
CA TYR A 339 -14.92 -5.01 -2.03
C TYR A 339 -16.33 -5.54 -1.76
N GLY A 340 -17.07 -4.80 -0.94
CA GLY A 340 -18.52 -4.93 -0.87
C GLY A 340 -19.18 -4.04 -1.91
N LYS A 341 -20.49 -3.83 -1.75
CA LYS A 341 -21.28 -3.06 -2.71
C LYS A 341 -20.75 -1.63 -2.87
N ARG A 342 -20.39 -0.92 -1.79
CA ARG A 342 -20.02 0.49 -1.86
C ARG A 342 -18.65 0.69 -2.51
N MET A 343 -17.62 -0.06 -2.11
CA MET A 343 -16.28 0.10 -2.69
C MET A 343 -16.27 -0.35 -4.15
N LEU A 344 -16.96 -1.44 -4.50
CA LEU A 344 -17.02 -1.91 -5.88
C LEU A 344 -17.74 -0.90 -6.80
N GLN A 345 -18.87 -0.34 -6.36
CA GLN A 345 -19.59 0.71 -7.10
C GLN A 345 -18.75 1.98 -7.28
N ARG A 346 -17.88 2.33 -6.32
CA ARG A 346 -16.96 3.47 -6.45
C ARG A 346 -15.81 3.18 -7.40
N LEU A 347 -15.21 2.01 -7.26
CA LEU A 347 -14.10 1.57 -8.08
C LEU A 347 -14.46 1.55 -9.57
N THR A 348 -15.69 1.17 -9.89
CA THR A 348 -16.13 0.86 -11.25
C THR A 348 -17.29 1.72 -11.74
N GLY A 349 -17.67 2.77 -11.01
CA GLY A 349 -18.87 3.57 -11.25
C GLY A 349 -18.91 4.37 -12.56
N TYR A 350 -17.85 4.31 -13.37
CA TYR A 350 -17.70 4.96 -14.68
C TYR A 350 -17.41 3.93 -15.79
N TRP A 351 -17.52 2.65 -15.46
CA TRP A 351 -17.50 1.54 -16.40
C TRP A 351 -18.87 0.86 -16.39
N LYS A 352 -19.46 0.65 -17.57
CA LYS A 352 -20.74 -0.03 -17.71
C LYS A 352 -20.57 -1.54 -17.47
N SER A 353 -21.20 -2.06 -16.42
CA SER A 353 -21.13 -3.50 -16.11
C SER A 353 -21.76 -4.34 -17.22
N LEU A 354 -21.05 -5.40 -17.64
CA LEU A 354 -21.53 -6.39 -18.59
C LEU A 354 -21.85 -7.73 -17.91
N SER A 355 -20.91 -8.21 -17.08
CA SER A 355 -21.08 -9.49 -16.39
C SER A 355 -20.28 -9.54 -15.09
N THR A 356 -20.69 -10.44 -14.20
CA THR A 356 -19.97 -10.79 -12.98
C THR A 356 -20.05 -12.29 -12.79
N SER A 357 -18.92 -12.93 -12.54
CA SER A 357 -18.82 -14.35 -12.21
C SER A 357 -17.96 -14.54 -10.96
N ARG A 358 -18.31 -15.53 -10.14
CA ARG A 358 -17.44 -15.93 -9.02
C ARG A 358 -16.31 -16.80 -9.55
N SER A 359 -15.10 -16.59 -9.06
CA SER A 359 -14.00 -17.51 -9.32
C SER A 359 -14.33 -18.86 -8.69
N THR A 360 -14.21 -19.92 -9.47
CA THR A 360 -14.39 -21.29 -8.97
C THR A 360 -13.12 -21.83 -8.31
N MET A 361 -12.00 -21.10 -8.36
CA MET A 361 -10.69 -21.58 -7.91
C MET A 361 -10.17 -20.85 -6.67
N PHE A 362 -10.64 -19.63 -6.41
CA PHE A 362 -10.24 -18.84 -5.25
C PHE A 362 -11.50 -18.35 -4.53
N GLU A 363 -11.64 -18.75 -3.26
CA GLU A 363 -12.74 -18.28 -2.43
C GLU A 363 -12.72 -16.75 -2.34
N ARG A 364 -13.90 -16.13 -2.48
CA ARG A 364 -14.13 -14.67 -2.46
C ARG A 364 -13.61 -13.88 -3.66
N LEU A 365 -12.83 -14.45 -4.58
CA LEU A 365 -12.45 -13.73 -5.79
C LEU A 365 -13.63 -13.70 -6.79
N SER A 366 -14.00 -12.53 -7.28
CA SER A 366 -14.98 -12.40 -8.36
C SER A 366 -14.34 -11.73 -9.57
N VAL A 367 -14.74 -12.17 -10.75
CA VAL A 367 -14.37 -11.61 -12.04
C VAL A 367 -15.52 -10.75 -12.53
N HIS A 368 -15.23 -9.49 -12.81
CA HIS A 368 -16.17 -8.53 -13.33
C HIS A 368 -15.69 -8.08 -14.69
N VAL A 369 -16.62 -7.99 -15.65
CA VAL A 369 -16.34 -7.45 -16.96
C VAL A 369 -17.20 -6.22 -17.19
N PHE A 370 -16.57 -5.15 -17.62
CA PHE A 370 -17.21 -3.89 -17.92
C PHE A 370 -16.84 -3.42 -19.31
N ARG A 371 -17.61 -2.45 -19.82
CA ARG A 371 -17.34 -1.70 -21.03
C ARG A 371 -17.20 -0.22 -20.69
N LYS A 372 -16.29 0.47 -21.38
CA LYS A 372 -16.25 1.93 -21.35
C LYS A 372 -17.52 2.50 -21.99
#